data_AF-E1Z2K6-F1
#
_entry.id   AF-E1Z2K6-F1
#
_cell.length_a   1.000
_cell.length_b   1.000
_cell.length_c   1.000
_cell.angle_alpha   90.00
_cell.angle_beta   90.00
_cell.angle_gamma   90.00
#
_symmetry.space_group_name_H-M   'P 1'
#
loop_
_entity.id
_entity.type
_entity.pdbx_description
1 polymer ?
#
loop_
_entity_poly.entity_id
_entity_poly.type
_entity_poly.pdbx_seq_one_letter_code
_entity_poly.pdbx_strand_id
1 'polypeptide(L)'
;MLPLSFLLGWAALWASARLLLGLSLPAASRRLASTSIEIELDWWRATVRVHSADGGLAGRLAARHRSALRKWFAVGAAAGLLAAACSVALLVGELRTLLRGLLPVPAGAAAAGAAERGPRLQLALPGVTLPLSHAAPLWLALATSLAVHEAGHALAATAEGVQVSAAGFSLVLMLPAAFVQLDSSDLAALGRHSMLRVATAGAWHNAALGLACWPAAQLLARLWWGPLRPLLAQLHLLLSYTLSLSAALALLNMAPVHFLDGQQALEALLLRPLKPQELPEQAEAQHGGSDSSVDGDSMAPASNSSKARAVRWILHAGTGLYAAVLMLHVLRMQ
;
A
#
# COMPACT_ATOMS: atom_id res chain seq x y z
N MET A 1 -4.31 18.01 -20.55
CA MET A 1 -5.47 17.92 -19.65
C MET A 1 -6.38 16.81 -20.16
N LEU A 2 -6.69 15.79 -19.36
CA LEU A 2 -7.96 15.08 -19.60
C LEU A 2 -9.00 15.91 -18.86
N PRO A 3 -9.92 16.59 -19.57
CA PRO A 3 -10.96 17.33 -18.89
C PRO A 3 -11.76 16.36 -18.02
N LEU A 4 -12.39 16.85 -16.94
CA LEU A 4 -13.33 16.04 -16.15
C LEU A 4 -14.37 15.37 -17.06
N SER A 5 -14.72 16.02 -18.18
CA SER A 5 -15.57 15.47 -19.25
C SER A 5 -14.97 14.26 -19.98
N PHE A 6 -13.66 14.03 -19.96
CA PHE A 6 -13.05 12.82 -20.52
C PHE A 6 -13.15 11.65 -19.54
N LEU A 7 -12.92 11.85 -18.24
CA LEU A 7 -13.12 10.80 -17.24
C LEU A 7 -14.61 10.45 -17.09
N LEU A 8 -15.47 11.47 -17.04
CA LEU A 8 -16.92 11.31 -17.08
C LEU A 8 -17.38 10.74 -18.42
N GLY A 9 -16.77 11.15 -19.53
CA GLY A 9 -17.06 10.67 -20.87
C GLY A 9 -16.70 9.20 -21.06
N TRP A 10 -15.54 8.76 -20.56
CA TRP A 10 -15.14 7.36 -20.54
C TRP A 10 -15.97 6.51 -19.60
N ALA A 11 -16.27 7.02 -18.40
CA ALA A 11 -17.20 6.35 -17.48
C ALA A 11 -18.59 6.21 -18.11
N ALA A 12 -19.08 7.24 -18.81
CA ALA A 12 -20.33 7.21 -19.55
C ALA A 12 -20.28 6.27 -20.75
N LEU A 13 -19.19 6.24 -21.53
CA LEU A 13 -18.98 5.32 -22.66
C LEU A 13 -18.93 3.86 -22.20
N TRP A 14 -18.27 3.61 -21.07
CA TRP A 14 -18.19 2.27 -20.47
C TRP A 14 -19.53 1.84 -19.87
N ALA A 15 -20.23 2.74 -19.16
CA ALA A 15 -21.57 2.50 -18.63
C ALA A 15 -22.61 2.28 -19.74
N SER A 16 -22.57 3.08 -20.81
CA SER A 16 -23.48 2.95 -21.95
C SER A 16 -23.18 1.72 -22.79
N ALA A 17 -21.91 1.37 -23.03
CA ALA A 17 -21.54 0.10 -23.66
C ALA A 17 -22.10 -1.10 -22.90
N ARG A 18 -22.15 -1.06 -21.56
CA ARG A 18 -22.66 -2.18 -20.75
C ARG A 18 -24.17 -2.17 -20.54
N LEU A 19 -24.81 -1.00 -20.48
CA LEU A 19 -26.28 -0.84 -20.53
C LEU A 19 -26.84 -1.37 -21.86
N LEU A 20 -26.15 -1.11 -22.97
CA LEU A 20 -26.50 -1.64 -24.29
C LEU A 20 -26.25 -3.15 -24.40
N LEU A 21 -25.27 -3.70 -23.68
CA LEU A 21 -24.94 -5.12 -23.69
C LEU A 21 -25.73 -5.95 -22.65
N GLY A 22 -26.42 -5.34 -21.69
CA GLY A 22 -27.31 -6.05 -20.74
C GLY A 22 -26.63 -7.10 -19.84
N LEU A 23 -25.31 -7.06 -19.68
CA LEU A 23 -24.53 -8.09 -19.00
C LEU A 23 -24.27 -7.74 -17.53
N SER A 24 -25.28 -7.95 -16.69
CA SER A 24 -25.09 -8.24 -15.26
C SER A 24 -24.57 -9.68 -15.18
N LEU A 25 -23.25 -9.88 -15.25
CA LEU A 25 -22.69 -11.20 -15.01
C LEU A 25 -22.80 -11.49 -13.51
N PRO A 26 -23.46 -12.57 -13.08
CA PRO A 26 -23.42 -12.99 -11.68
C PRO A 26 -21.96 -13.27 -11.28
N ALA A 27 -21.63 -13.01 -10.00
CA ALA A 27 -20.32 -13.36 -9.44
C ALA A 27 -20.01 -14.83 -9.75
N ALA A 28 -18.94 -15.06 -10.49
CA ALA A 28 -18.55 -16.39 -10.91
C ALA A 28 -17.48 -16.91 -9.95
N SER A 29 -17.81 -17.96 -9.20
CA SER A 29 -16.85 -18.67 -8.36
C SER A 29 -16.49 -20.01 -8.99
N ARG A 30 -15.20 -20.33 -9.05
CA ARG A 30 -14.71 -21.67 -9.39
C ARG A 30 -13.84 -22.18 -8.24
N ARG A 31 -14.25 -23.30 -7.65
CA ARG A 31 -13.44 -24.08 -6.70
C ARG A 31 -12.59 -25.10 -7.46
N LEU A 32 -11.28 -25.06 -7.26
CA LEU A 32 -10.33 -26.07 -7.73
C LEU A 32 -9.56 -26.59 -6.51
N ALA A 33 -9.95 -27.77 -6.02
CA ALA A 33 -9.35 -28.42 -4.85
C ALA A 33 -9.28 -27.49 -3.61
N SER A 34 -8.07 -27.17 -3.12
CA SER A 34 -7.83 -26.33 -1.93
C SER A 34 -7.77 -24.81 -2.22
N THR A 35 -7.98 -24.41 -3.48
CA THR A 35 -7.96 -23.00 -3.91
C THR A 35 -9.31 -22.62 -4.52
N SER A 36 -9.91 -21.53 -4.05
CA SER A 36 -11.13 -20.99 -4.66
C SER A 36 -10.88 -19.61 -5.25
N ILE A 37 -11.15 -19.49 -6.54
CA ILE A 37 -11.05 -18.23 -7.27
C ILE A 37 -12.46 -17.64 -7.39
N GLU A 38 -12.60 -16.42 -6.92
CA GLU A 38 -13.82 -15.64 -7.01
C GLU A 38 -13.57 -14.42 -7.90
N ILE A 39 -14.42 -14.23 -8.88
CA ILE A 39 -14.37 -13.10 -9.79
C ILE A 39 -15.66 -12.31 -9.64
N GLU A 40 -15.54 -11.08 -9.15
CA GLU A 40 -16.63 -10.12 -9.03
C GLU A 40 -16.50 -9.04 -10.10
N LEU A 41 -17.58 -8.80 -10.84
CA LEU A 41 -17.61 -7.87 -11.97
C LEU A 41 -18.78 -6.90 -11.85
N ASP A 42 -18.59 -5.82 -11.10
CA ASP A 42 -19.54 -4.71 -11.00
C ASP A 42 -19.39 -3.73 -12.17
N TRP A 43 -20.36 -2.81 -12.31
CA TRP A 43 -20.37 -1.77 -13.36
C TRP A 43 -19.26 -0.72 -13.26
N TRP A 44 -18.42 -0.76 -12.22
CA TRP A 44 -17.33 0.18 -11.95
C TRP A 44 -16.10 -0.47 -11.31
N ARG A 45 -16.17 -1.78 -11.03
CA ARG A 45 -15.16 -2.54 -10.30
C ARG A 45 -15.05 -3.95 -10.86
N ALA A 46 -13.82 -4.38 -11.12
CA ALA A 46 -13.51 -5.78 -11.39
C ALA A 46 -12.57 -6.29 -10.31
N THR A 47 -12.90 -7.38 -9.62
CA THR A 47 -12.10 -7.93 -8.54
C THR A 47 -11.87 -9.43 -8.77
N VAL A 48 -10.62 -9.84 -8.69
CA VAL A 48 -10.20 -11.24 -8.68
C VAL A 48 -9.66 -11.55 -7.29
N ARG A 49 -10.30 -12.51 -6.62
CA ARG A 49 -9.89 -13.04 -5.31
C ARG A 49 -9.46 -14.47 -5.45
N VAL A 50 -8.36 -14.80 -4.79
CA VAL A 50 -7.86 -16.16 -4.65
C VAL A 50 -7.81 -16.48 -3.17
N HIS A 51 -8.59 -17.47 -2.76
CA HIS A 51 -8.56 -18.04 -1.42
C HIS A 51 -7.68 -19.28 -1.44
N SER A 52 -6.82 -19.46 -0.44
CA SER A 52 -5.96 -20.63 -0.31
C SER A 52 -6.10 -21.20 1.08
N ALA A 53 -6.53 -22.46 1.19
CA ALA A 53 -6.70 -23.13 2.48
C ALA A 53 -5.38 -23.26 3.27
N ASP A 54 -4.24 -23.34 2.57
CA ASP A 54 -2.92 -23.60 3.18
C ASP A 54 -2.03 -22.33 3.25
N GLY A 55 -2.61 -21.13 3.06
CA GLY A 55 -1.86 -19.87 2.96
C GLY A 55 -0.98 -19.75 1.70
N GLY A 56 -1.12 -20.67 0.74
CA GLY A 56 -0.47 -20.63 -0.57
C GLY A 56 1.06 -20.64 -0.55
N LEU A 57 1.67 -19.92 -1.50
CA LEU A 57 3.13 -19.80 -1.59
C LEU A 57 3.72 -19.07 -0.37
N ALA A 58 3.03 -18.04 0.12
CA ALA A 58 3.46 -17.27 1.29
C ALA A 58 3.53 -18.17 2.53
N GLY A 59 2.50 -18.98 2.78
CA GLY A 59 2.47 -19.94 3.87
C GLY A 59 3.62 -20.94 3.81
N ARG A 60 3.89 -21.53 2.62
CA ARG A 60 5.03 -22.46 2.44
C ARG A 60 6.39 -21.81 2.66
N LEU A 61 6.60 -20.60 2.15
CA LEU A 61 7.86 -19.87 2.31
C LEU A 61 8.06 -19.46 3.77
N ALA A 62 7.00 -19.00 4.43
CA ALA A 62 7.01 -18.62 5.84
C ALA A 62 7.28 -19.81 6.75
N ALA A 63 6.66 -20.97 6.50
CA ALA A 63 6.93 -22.18 7.26
C ALA A 63 8.42 -22.61 7.17
N ARG A 64 9.00 -22.53 5.97
CA ARG A 64 10.40 -22.93 5.73
C ARG A 64 11.43 -21.95 6.30
N HIS A 65 11.14 -20.64 6.26
CA HIS A 65 12.12 -19.59 6.57
C HIS A 65 11.67 -18.62 7.67
N ARG A 66 10.75 -19.04 8.56
CA ARG A 66 10.13 -18.21 9.60
C ARG A 66 11.12 -17.33 10.35
N SER A 67 12.18 -17.91 10.90
CA SER A 67 13.18 -17.18 11.70
C SER A 67 13.95 -16.13 10.89
N ALA A 68 14.24 -16.39 9.62
CA ALA A 68 14.91 -15.44 8.74
C ALA A 68 13.96 -14.29 8.36
N LEU A 69 12.71 -14.61 8.05
CA LEU A 69 11.67 -13.61 7.72
C LEU A 69 11.40 -12.68 8.91
N ARG A 70 11.31 -13.20 10.13
CA ARG A 70 11.11 -12.34 11.32
C ARG A 70 12.25 -11.35 11.52
N LYS A 71 13.50 -11.76 11.27
CA LYS A 71 14.67 -10.86 11.30
C LYS A 71 14.61 -9.83 10.18
N TRP A 72 14.29 -10.26 8.96
CA TRP A 72 14.11 -9.38 7.80
C TRP A 72 13.04 -8.31 8.06
N PHE A 73 11.88 -8.69 8.55
CA PHE A 73 10.81 -7.75 8.87
C PHE A 73 11.07 -6.94 10.14
N ALA A 74 11.94 -7.39 11.06
CA ALA A 74 12.38 -6.55 12.18
C ALA A 74 13.22 -5.35 11.70
N VAL A 75 14.10 -5.55 10.72
CA VAL A 75 14.78 -4.45 10.02
C VAL A 75 13.76 -3.58 9.30
N GLY A 76 12.81 -4.22 8.61
CA GLY A 76 11.69 -3.54 7.95
C GLY A 76 10.85 -2.66 8.89
N ALA A 77 10.62 -3.08 10.13
CA ALA A 77 9.89 -2.30 11.12
C ALA A 77 10.63 -1.00 11.49
N ALA A 78 11.94 -1.06 11.69
CA ALA A 78 12.74 0.14 11.93
C ALA A 78 12.76 1.06 10.71
N ALA A 79 12.97 0.49 9.51
CA ALA A 79 12.97 1.24 8.26
C ALA A 79 11.60 1.87 7.95
N GLY A 80 10.50 1.17 8.24
CA GLY A 80 9.13 1.65 8.05
C GLY A 80 8.78 2.80 8.99
N LEU A 81 9.21 2.73 10.26
CA LEU A 81 9.05 3.86 11.19
C LEU A 81 9.85 5.09 10.74
N LEU A 82 11.07 4.89 10.22
CA LEU A 82 11.83 5.97 9.60
C LEU A 82 11.11 6.53 8.37
N ALA A 83 10.57 5.66 7.51
CA ALA A 83 9.79 6.06 6.34
C ALA A 83 8.54 6.86 6.75
N ALA A 84 7.88 6.52 7.86
CA ALA A 84 6.77 7.31 8.40
C ALA A 84 7.21 8.72 8.83
N ALA A 85 8.36 8.86 9.48
CA ALA A 85 8.91 10.18 9.82
C ALA A 85 9.28 10.99 8.56
N CYS A 86 9.90 10.33 7.57
CA CYS A 86 10.21 10.94 6.29
C CYS A 86 8.95 11.36 5.52
N SER A 87 7.89 10.55 5.53
CA SER A 87 6.66 10.85 4.80
C SER A 87 5.93 12.07 5.37
N VAL A 88 5.88 12.22 6.70
CA VAL A 88 5.37 13.43 7.35
C VAL A 88 6.22 14.65 6.98
N ALA A 89 7.56 14.54 7.03
CA ALA A 89 8.45 15.64 6.64
C ALA A 89 8.26 16.04 5.17
N LEU A 90 8.09 15.07 4.27
CA LEU A 90 7.82 15.30 2.85
C LEU A 90 6.47 15.99 2.65
N LEU A 91 5.39 15.49 3.26
CA LEU A 91 4.06 16.10 3.12
C LEU A 91 4.01 17.53 3.67
N VAL A 92 4.65 17.79 4.82
CA VAL A 92 4.77 19.15 5.37
C VAL A 92 5.64 20.03 4.47
N GLY A 93 6.74 19.49 3.93
CA GLY A 93 7.60 20.17 2.97
C GLY A 93 6.84 20.60 1.72
N GLU A 94 6.09 19.66 1.11
CA GLU A 94 5.26 19.91 -0.07
C GLU A 94 4.12 20.89 0.23
N LEU A 95 3.47 20.81 1.38
CA LEU A 95 2.49 21.82 1.76
C LEU A 95 3.14 23.23 1.83
N ARG A 96 4.33 23.35 2.42
CA ARG A 96 5.05 24.63 2.49
C ARG A 96 5.44 25.16 1.11
N THR A 97 5.90 24.31 0.19
CA THR A 97 6.25 24.74 -1.18
C THR A 97 5.02 25.20 -1.95
N LEU A 98 3.91 24.46 -1.84
CA LEU A 98 2.63 24.80 -2.46
C LEU A 98 2.06 26.11 -1.90
N LEU A 99 2.08 26.32 -0.59
CA LEU A 99 1.60 27.56 0.03
C LEU A 99 2.47 28.76 -0.34
N ARG A 100 3.80 28.62 -0.36
CA ARG A 100 4.71 29.73 -0.71
C ARG A 100 4.47 30.27 -2.11
N GLY A 101 4.20 29.41 -3.09
CA GLY A 101 3.92 29.90 -4.43
C GLY A 101 2.48 30.41 -4.62
N LEU A 102 1.64 30.46 -3.58
CA LEU A 102 0.39 31.24 -3.61
C LEU A 102 0.65 32.71 -3.28
N LEU A 103 1.82 33.02 -2.70
CA LEU A 103 2.22 34.39 -2.40
C LEU A 103 2.77 35.07 -3.68
N PRO A 104 2.46 36.37 -3.91
CA PRO A 104 3.02 37.12 -5.02
C PRO A 104 4.55 37.16 -4.94
N VAL A 105 5.24 36.71 -5.99
CA VAL A 105 6.70 36.81 -6.09
C VAL A 105 7.04 38.21 -6.64
N PRO A 106 7.89 39.01 -5.97
CA PRO A 106 8.33 40.29 -6.52
C PRO A 106 9.07 40.09 -7.84
N ALA A 107 8.81 40.95 -8.82
CA ALA A 107 9.20 40.80 -10.22
C ALA A 107 10.69 40.48 -10.47
N GLY A 108 11.58 40.83 -9.54
CA GLY A 108 13.03 40.54 -9.61
C GLY A 108 13.48 39.14 -9.17
N ALA A 109 12.64 38.37 -8.46
CA ALA A 109 12.99 37.04 -7.93
C ALA A 109 12.38 35.86 -8.71
N ALA A 110 11.62 36.15 -9.77
CA ALA A 110 10.91 35.15 -10.56
C ALA A 110 11.84 34.28 -11.42
N ALA A 111 12.92 34.85 -11.96
CA ALA A 111 13.82 34.18 -12.89
C ALA A 111 14.71 33.09 -12.25
N ALA A 112 15.09 33.24 -10.98
CA ALA A 112 16.05 32.34 -10.33
C ALA A 112 15.43 31.04 -9.75
N GLY A 113 14.09 30.95 -9.65
CA GLY A 113 13.41 29.82 -9.01
C GLY A 113 12.37 29.10 -9.87
N ALA A 114 12.23 29.46 -11.14
CA ALA A 114 11.24 28.83 -12.03
C ALA A 114 11.56 27.36 -12.35
N ALA A 115 12.84 26.96 -12.36
CA ALA A 115 13.26 25.58 -12.61
C ALA A 115 13.00 24.61 -11.43
N GLU A 116 12.84 25.12 -10.21
CA GLU A 116 12.68 24.33 -8.97
C GLU A 116 11.22 24.25 -8.46
N ARG A 117 10.29 24.97 -9.11
CA ARG A 117 8.91 25.19 -8.61
C ARG A 117 7.83 24.33 -9.28
N GLY A 118 8.18 23.39 -10.15
CA GLY A 118 7.23 22.43 -10.69
C GLY A 118 6.68 21.52 -9.58
N PRO A 119 5.38 21.16 -9.57
CA PRO A 119 4.86 20.15 -8.65
C PRO A 119 5.68 18.86 -8.79
N ARG A 120 6.33 18.42 -7.71
CA ARG A 120 7.20 17.24 -7.69
C ARG A 120 6.43 15.93 -7.88
N LEU A 121 5.11 15.97 -7.72
CA LEU A 121 4.18 14.87 -7.92
C LEU A 121 3.22 15.23 -9.07
N GLN A 122 3.69 15.13 -10.32
CA GLN A 122 2.81 15.22 -11.49
C GLN A 122 2.20 13.84 -11.78
N LEU A 123 0.89 13.78 -12.03
CA LEU A 123 0.22 12.54 -12.40
C LEU A 123 0.72 12.05 -13.77
N ALA A 124 1.38 10.89 -13.78
CA ALA A 124 1.88 10.24 -14.97
C ALA A 124 0.72 9.57 -15.74
N LEU A 125 0.26 10.21 -16.82
CA LEU A 125 -0.82 9.76 -17.68
C LEU A 125 -0.29 9.53 -19.10
N PRO A 126 -0.06 8.26 -19.49
CA PRO A 126 0.29 7.90 -20.86
C PRO A 126 -0.75 8.42 -21.86
N GLY A 127 -0.29 9.07 -22.93
CA GLY A 127 -1.11 9.76 -23.93
C GLY A 127 -1.50 11.20 -23.57
N VAL A 128 -1.18 11.69 -22.36
CA VAL A 128 -1.56 13.04 -21.89
C VAL A 128 -0.35 13.81 -21.38
N THR A 129 0.32 13.29 -20.35
CA THR A 129 1.56 13.87 -19.79
C THR A 129 2.80 13.10 -20.23
N LEU A 130 2.62 11.87 -20.73
CA LEU A 130 3.69 10.99 -21.23
C LEU A 130 3.33 10.42 -22.61
N PRO A 131 4.31 9.99 -23.43
CA PRO A 131 4.03 9.26 -24.67
C PRO A 131 3.27 7.95 -24.42
N LEU A 132 2.41 7.52 -25.35
CA LEU A 132 1.59 6.31 -25.19
C LEU A 132 2.45 5.03 -25.04
N SER A 133 3.67 5.03 -25.57
CA SER A 133 4.64 3.94 -25.41
C SER A 133 5.05 3.70 -23.94
N HIS A 134 4.80 4.64 -23.04
CA HIS A 134 5.06 4.50 -21.61
C HIS A 134 3.93 3.75 -20.87
N ALA A 135 2.79 3.51 -21.52
CA ALA A 135 1.64 2.87 -20.90
C ALA A 135 1.97 1.47 -20.36
N ALA A 136 2.49 0.57 -21.20
CA ALA A 136 2.78 -0.80 -20.78
C ALA A 136 3.83 -0.87 -19.65
N PRO A 137 4.99 -0.20 -19.72
CA PRO A 137 5.94 -0.14 -18.61
C PRO A 137 5.34 0.40 -17.32
N LEU A 138 4.53 1.46 -17.40
CA LEU A 138 3.92 2.08 -16.22
C LEU A 138 2.89 1.14 -15.55
N TRP A 139 2.01 0.52 -16.34
CA TRP A 139 1.02 -0.44 -15.83
C TRP A 139 1.67 -1.68 -15.22
N LEU A 140 2.70 -2.22 -15.88
CA LEU A 140 3.46 -3.36 -15.36
C LEU A 140 4.23 -3.01 -14.08
N ALA A 141 4.86 -1.83 -14.02
CA ALA A 141 5.53 -1.34 -12.83
C ALA A 141 4.53 -1.21 -11.67
N LEU A 142 3.39 -0.57 -11.91
CA LEU A 142 2.34 -0.38 -10.90
C LEU A 142 1.80 -1.72 -10.39
N ALA A 143 1.46 -2.65 -11.29
CA ALA A 143 1.01 -3.99 -10.91
C ALA A 143 2.08 -4.75 -10.10
N THR A 144 3.35 -4.65 -10.50
CA THR A 144 4.47 -5.30 -9.80
C THR A 144 4.68 -4.70 -8.41
N SER A 145 4.71 -3.38 -8.28
CA SER A 145 4.89 -2.70 -6.99
C SER A 145 3.73 -2.97 -6.03
N LEU A 146 2.49 -3.03 -6.52
CA LEU A 146 1.33 -3.41 -5.70
C LEU A 146 1.39 -4.88 -5.27
N ALA A 147 1.69 -5.79 -6.19
CA ALA A 147 1.80 -7.21 -5.86
C ALA A 147 2.90 -7.49 -4.83
N VAL A 148 4.07 -6.85 -4.97
CA VAL A 148 5.19 -6.98 -4.04
C VAL A 148 4.88 -6.37 -2.68
N HIS A 149 4.11 -5.28 -2.64
CA HIS A 149 3.60 -4.67 -1.41
C HIS A 149 2.75 -5.67 -0.61
N GLU A 150 1.70 -6.20 -1.21
CA GLU A 150 0.78 -7.13 -0.55
C GLU A 150 1.46 -8.45 -0.18
N ALA A 151 2.38 -8.93 -1.04
CA ALA A 151 3.20 -10.08 -0.72
C ALA A 151 4.06 -9.87 0.54
N GLY A 152 4.50 -8.63 0.80
CA GLY A 152 5.16 -8.27 2.06
C GLY A 152 4.27 -8.49 3.27
N HIS A 153 3.06 -7.94 3.27
CA HIS A 153 2.10 -8.16 4.35
C HIS A 153 1.78 -9.64 4.55
N ALA A 154 1.53 -10.38 3.47
CA ALA A 154 1.25 -11.81 3.52
C ALA A 154 2.40 -12.61 4.16
N LEU A 155 3.65 -12.35 3.74
CA LEU A 155 4.84 -13.04 4.26
C LEU A 155 5.14 -12.68 5.71
N ALA A 156 4.95 -11.42 6.10
CA ALA A 156 5.14 -11.00 7.49
C ALA A 156 4.06 -11.58 8.40
N ALA A 157 2.79 -11.52 7.98
CA ALA A 157 1.65 -12.04 8.72
C ALA A 157 1.81 -13.55 8.97
N THR A 158 2.07 -14.33 7.93
CA THR A 158 2.31 -15.78 8.04
C THR A 158 3.52 -16.13 8.90
N ALA A 159 4.59 -15.33 8.86
CA ALA A 159 5.75 -15.52 9.75
C ALA A 159 5.44 -15.24 11.22
N GLU A 160 4.42 -14.42 11.51
CA GLU A 160 3.87 -14.17 12.85
C GLU A 160 2.74 -15.13 13.24
N GLY A 161 2.38 -16.08 12.38
CA GLY A 161 1.31 -17.05 12.65
C GLY A 161 -0.10 -16.58 12.29
N VAL A 162 -0.23 -15.44 11.60
CA VAL A 162 -1.53 -14.94 11.12
C VAL A 162 -1.91 -15.64 9.81
N GLN A 163 -3.14 -16.13 9.73
CA GLN A 163 -3.66 -16.78 8.53
C GLN A 163 -4.00 -15.77 7.42
N VAL A 164 -3.66 -16.14 6.18
CA VAL A 164 -4.04 -15.38 4.97
C VAL A 164 -5.28 -16.02 4.38
N SER A 165 -6.42 -15.35 4.52
CA SER A 165 -7.72 -15.86 4.06
C SER A 165 -7.87 -15.75 2.54
N ALA A 166 -7.43 -14.64 1.97
CA ALA A 166 -7.47 -14.40 0.53
C ALA A 166 -6.39 -13.41 0.10
N ALA A 167 -6.03 -13.43 -1.18
CA ALA A 167 -5.26 -12.36 -1.81
C ALA A 167 -5.85 -12.09 -3.20
N GLY A 168 -5.68 -10.88 -3.71
CA GLY A 168 -6.31 -10.54 -4.96
C GLY A 168 -5.89 -9.22 -5.56
N PHE A 169 -6.52 -8.93 -6.69
CA PHE A 169 -6.38 -7.71 -7.43
C PHE A 169 -7.75 -7.14 -7.74
N SER A 170 -7.87 -5.83 -7.69
CA SER A 170 -9.09 -5.08 -7.98
C SER A 170 -8.77 -3.94 -8.92
N LEU A 171 -9.67 -3.67 -9.85
CA LEU A 171 -9.62 -2.56 -10.78
C LEU A 171 -10.87 -1.72 -10.53
N VAL A 172 -10.72 -0.61 -9.81
CA VAL A 172 -11.81 0.29 -9.44
C VAL A 172 -11.71 1.56 -10.27
N LEU A 173 -12.69 1.85 -11.13
CA LEU A 173 -12.62 2.99 -12.06
C LEU A 173 -11.31 3.02 -12.86
N MET A 174 -10.83 1.84 -13.30
CA MET A 174 -9.52 1.63 -13.93
C MET A 174 -8.30 1.88 -13.03
N LEU A 175 -8.43 2.23 -11.74
CA LEU A 175 -7.30 2.27 -10.82
C LEU A 175 -7.01 0.86 -10.31
N PRO A 176 -5.79 0.34 -10.52
CA PRO A 176 -5.41 -0.97 -10.04
C PRO A 176 -5.14 -0.91 -8.54
N ALA A 177 -5.56 -1.94 -7.83
CA ALA A 177 -5.33 -2.14 -6.42
C ALA A 177 -5.02 -3.63 -6.21
N ALA A 178 -4.06 -3.93 -5.36
CA ALA A 178 -3.88 -5.29 -4.85
C ALA A 178 -4.33 -5.30 -3.38
N PHE A 179 -4.66 -6.48 -2.87
CA PHE A 179 -4.94 -6.64 -1.44
C PHE A 179 -4.58 -8.05 -0.96
N VAL A 180 -4.19 -8.14 0.31
CA VAL A 180 -4.21 -9.36 1.08
C VAL A 180 -5.23 -9.26 2.22
N GLN A 181 -6.04 -10.30 2.40
CA GLN A 181 -6.97 -10.44 3.52
C GLN A 181 -6.33 -11.33 4.57
N LEU A 182 -6.09 -10.74 5.73
CA LEU A 182 -5.54 -11.39 6.90
C LEU A 182 -6.68 -11.67 7.89
N ASP A 183 -6.58 -12.77 8.64
CA ASP A 183 -7.54 -13.05 9.69
C ASP A 183 -7.50 -11.95 10.77
N SER A 184 -8.66 -11.35 11.04
CA SER A 184 -8.75 -10.20 11.94
C SER A 184 -8.56 -10.58 13.41
N SER A 185 -8.90 -11.82 13.80
CA SER A 185 -8.76 -12.30 15.17
C SER A 185 -7.31 -12.60 15.51
N ASP A 186 -6.60 -13.27 14.59
CA ASP A 186 -5.15 -13.49 14.66
C ASP A 186 -4.39 -12.16 14.71
N LEU A 187 -4.77 -11.22 13.84
CA LEU A 187 -4.13 -9.91 13.76
C LEU A 187 -4.37 -9.08 15.03
N ALA A 188 -5.54 -9.20 15.66
CA ALA A 188 -5.85 -8.55 16.94
C ALA A 188 -5.01 -9.12 18.10
N ALA A 189 -4.73 -10.42 18.08
CA ALA A 189 -3.91 -11.10 19.10
C ALA A 189 -2.42 -10.71 19.06
N LEU A 190 -1.91 -10.16 17.95
CA LEU A 190 -0.50 -9.80 17.84
C LEU A 190 -0.05 -8.74 18.86
N GLY A 191 1.09 -9.00 19.50
CA GLY A 191 1.81 -7.98 20.28
C GLY A 191 2.37 -6.85 19.41
N ARG A 192 2.80 -5.75 20.04
CA ARG A 192 3.32 -4.55 19.34
C ARG A 192 4.37 -4.86 18.27
N HIS A 193 5.40 -5.64 18.60
CA HIS A 193 6.50 -5.89 17.67
C HIS A 193 6.08 -6.72 16.46
N SER A 194 5.23 -7.73 16.66
CA SER A 194 4.68 -8.55 15.58
C SER A 194 3.78 -7.70 14.68
N MET A 195 2.91 -6.89 15.27
CA MET A 195 2.05 -5.99 14.49
C MET A 195 2.87 -4.95 13.72
N LEU A 196 3.93 -4.39 14.30
CA LEU A 196 4.81 -3.45 13.59
C LEU A 196 5.47 -4.13 12.38
N ARG A 197 5.95 -5.37 12.52
CA ARG A 197 6.52 -6.13 11.40
C ARG A 197 5.51 -6.32 10.26
N VAL A 198 4.26 -6.63 10.58
CA VAL A 198 3.18 -6.80 9.59
C VAL A 198 2.79 -5.46 8.97
N ALA A 199 2.58 -4.43 9.78
CA ALA A 199 2.16 -3.11 9.33
C ALA A 199 3.18 -2.45 8.38
N THR A 200 4.48 -2.60 8.64
CA THR A 200 5.52 -2.00 7.78
C THR A 200 5.94 -2.90 6.61
N ALA A 201 5.39 -4.11 6.50
CA ALA A 201 5.93 -5.14 5.62
C ALA A 201 5.84 -4.77 4.13
N GLY A 202 4.69 -4.25 3.69
CA GLY A 202 4.50 -3.84 2.31
C GLY A 202 5.42 -2.68 1.93
N ALA A 203 5.53 -1.67 2.80
CA ALA A 203 6.46 -0.56 2.61
C ALA A 203 7.92 -1.03 2.53
N TRP A 204 8.32 -1.96 3.41
CA TRP A 204 9.66 -2.52 3.42
C TRP A 204 10.01 -3.29 2.14
N HIS A 205 9.09 -4.14 1.65
CA HIS A 205 9.31 -4.86 0.40
C HIS A 205 9.37 -3.95 -0.82
N ASN A 206 8.58 -2.88 -0.86
CA ASN A 206 8.69 -1.89 -1.91
C ASN A 206 10.00 -1.08 -1.83
N ALA A 207 10.48 -0.75 -0.63
CA ALA A 207 11.80 -0.15 -0.47
C ALA A 207 12.90 -1.09 -0.99
N ALA A 208 12.86 -2.38 -0.63
CA ALA A 208 13.80 -3.39 -1.11
C ALA A 208 13.74 -3.57 -2.64
N LEU A 209 12.55 -3.59 -3.23
CA LEU A 209 12.34 -3.66 -4.67
C LEU A 209 12.94 -2.42 -5.38
N GLY A 210 12.66 -1.22 -4.89
CA GLY A 210 13.22 0.01 -5.45
C GLY A 210 14.74 0.04 -5.40
N LEU A 211 15.33 -0.38 -4.26
CA LEU A 211 16.78 -0.50 -4.09
C LEU A 211 17.40 -1.53 -5.05
N ALA A 212 16.69 -2.62 -5.38
CA ALA A 212 17.15 -3.61 -6.36
C ALA A 212 17.03 -3.12 -7.81
N CYS A 213 15.99 -2.34 -8.12
CA CYS A 213 15.77 -1.80 -9.47
C CYS A 213 16.85 -0.78 -9.88
N TRP A 214 17.38 0.02 -8.94
CA TRP A 214 18.41 1.03 -9.25
C TRP A 214 19.66 0.43 -9.93
N PRO A 215 20.41 -0.50 -9.31
CA PRO A 215 21.59 -1.09 -9.95
C PRO A 215 21.24 -1.90 -11.19
N ALA A 216 20.06 -2.55 -11.24
CA ALA A 216 19.59 -3.24 -12.43
C ALA A 216 19.41 -2.28 -13.62
N ALA A 217 18.83 -1.10 -13.38
CA ALA A 217 18.68 -0.06 -14.41
C ALA A 217 20.03 0.47 -14.88
N GLN A 218 21.00 0.66 -13.97
CA GLN A 218 22.36 1.08 -14.30
C GLN A 218 23.12 0.03 -15.13
N LEU A 219 22.94 -1.25 -14.81
CA LEU A 219 23.55 -2.34 -15.57
C LEU A 219 22.96 -2.41 -16.99
N LEU A 220 21.63 -2.31 -17.09
CA LEU A 220 20.93 -2.33 -18.37
C LEU A 220 21.34 -1.17 -19.29
N ALA A 221 21.58 0.01 -18.69
CA ALA A 221 22.07 1.19 -19.41
C ALA A 221 23.46 0.98 -20.05
N ARG A 222 24.29 0.07 -19.52
CA ARG A 222 25.59 -0.27 -20.14
C ARG A 222 25.44 -1.09 -21.42
N LEU A 223 24.32 -1.80 -21.56
CA LEU A 223 24.01 -2.66 -22.71
C LEU A 223 23.23 -1.92 -23.81
N TRP A 224 23.11 -0.60 -23.73
CA TRP A 224 22.21 0.23 -24.56
C TRP A 224 22.58 0.31 -26.05
N TRP A 225 23.68 -0.31 -26.46
CA TRP A 225 24.19 -0.28 -27.82
C TRP A 225 23.69 -1.51 -28.60
N GLY A 226 23.30 -1.32 -29.88
CA GLY A 226 22.93 -2.41 -30.78
C GLY A 226 21.44 -2.53 -31.13
N PRO A 227 21.05 -3.60 -31.87
CA PRO A 227 19.72 -3.75 -32.45
C PRO A 227 18.60 -3.97 -31.43
N LEU A 228 18.94 -4.41 -30.21
CA LEU A 228 17.97 -4.64 -29.11
C LEU A 228 17.63 -3.36 -28.32
N ARG A 229 18.24 -2.21 -28.66
CA ARG A 229 18.00 -0.93 -27.99
C ARG A 229 16.53 -0.59 -27.72
N PRO A 230 15.56 -0.74 -28.64
CA PRO A 230 14.16 -0.39 -28.34
C PRO A 230 13.57 -1.25 -27.22
N LEU A 231 13.90 -2.54 -27.17
CA LEU A 231 13.46 -3.43 -26.08
C LEU A 231 14.14 -3.07 -24.76
N LEU A 232 15.45 -2.82 -24.79
CA LEU A 232 16.21 -2.41 -23.60
C LEU A 232 15.72 -1.07 -23.04
N ALA A 233 15.29 -0.15 -23.90
CA ALA A 233 14.69 1.11 -23.48
C ALA A 233 13.35 0.90 -22.75
N GLN A 234 12.50 -0.02 -23.22
CA GLN A 234 11.24 -0.37 -22.54
C GLN A 234 11.48 -1.04 -21.19
N LEU A 235 12.48 -1.94 -21.11
CA LEU A 235 12.88 -2.56 -19.85
C LEU A 235 13.48 -1.54 -18.86
N HIS A 236 14.26 -0.59 -19.34
CA HIS A 236 14.78 0.48 -18.50
C HIS A 236 13.65 1.36 -17.97
N LEU A 237 12.68 1.75 -18.82
CA LEU A 237 11.48 2.47 -18.38
C LEU A 237 10.71 1.69 -17.31
N LEU A 238 10.52 0.38 -17.51
CA LEU A 238 9.87 -0.49 -16.53
C LEU A 238 10.60 -0.46 -15.18
N LEU A 239 11.93 -0.58 -15.18
CA LEU A 239 12.74 -0.53 -13.96
C LEU A 239 12.70 0.84 -13.29
N SER A 240 12.78 1.94 -14.06
CA SER A 240 12.68 3.30 -13.54
C SER A 240 11.30 3.58 -12.93
N TYR A 241 10.23 3.16 -13.59
CA TYR A 241 8.88 3.28 -13.03
C TYR A 241 8.69 2.40 -11.80
N THR A 242 9.19 1.17 -11.80
CA THR A 242 9.12 0.29 -10.64
C THR A 242 9.87 0.91 -9.46
N LEU A 243 11.06 1.46 -9.68
CA LEU A 243 11.79 2.18 -8.63
C LEU A 243 10.99 3.35 -8.07
N SER A 244 10.45 4.22 -8.94
CA SER A 244 9.73 5.42 -8.53
C SER A 244 8.43 5.07 -7.80
N LEU A 245 7.62 4.16 -8.34
CA LEU A 245 6.35 3.73 -7.76
C LEU A 245 6.56 2.97 -6.46
N SER A 246 7.56 2.09 -6.38
CA SER A 246 7.87 1.36 -5.15
C SER A 246 8.42 2.30 -4.07
N ALA A 247 9.28 3.27 -4.41
CA ALA A 247 9.74 4.28 -3.45
C ALA A 247 8.56 5.15 -2.94
N ALA A 248 7.65 5.54 -3.84
CA ALA A 248 6.45 6.28 -3.48
C ALA A 248 5.53 5.48 -2.56
N LEU A 249 5.24 4.21 -2.88
CA LEU A 249 4.44 3.32 -2.02
C LEU A 249 5.11 3.10 -0.66
N ALA A 250 6.43 2.90 -0.62
CA ALA A 250 7.16 2.71 0.64
C ALA A 250 7.10 3.92 1.57
N LEU A 251 7.14 5.14 1.02
CA LEU A 251 7.09 6.36 1.81
C LEU A 251 5.65 6.79 2.12
N LEU A 252 4.80 6.91 1.10
CA LEU A 252 3.47 7.47 1.24
C LEU A 252 2.54 6.54 2.04
N ASN A 253 2.63 5.21 1.88
CA ASN A 253 1.81 4.29 2.69
C ASN A 253 2.19 4.30 4.16
N MET A 254 3.41 4.74 4.51
CA MET A 254 3.81 4.88 5.91
C MET A 254 3.37 6.20 6.55
N ALA A 255 2.72 7.11 5.83
CA ALA A 255 2.16 8.31 6.43
C ALA A 255 1.05 7.95 7.45
N PRO A 256 0.93 8.68 8.58
CA PRO A 256 -0.09 8.44 9.59
C PRO A 256 -1.46 8.96 9.10
N VAL A 257 -2.00 8.31 8.08
CA VAL A 257 -3.22 8.64 7.36
C VAL A 257 -4.16 7.45 7.46
N HIS A 258 -5.47 7.71 7.53
CA HIS A 258 -6.45 6.64 7.56
C HIS A 258 -6.35 5.73 6.32
N PHE A 259 -6.51 4.43 6.53
CA PHE A 259 -6.46 3.38 5.49
C PHE A 259 -5.07 3.12 4.87
N LEU A 260 -4.02 3.83 5.30
CA LEU A 260 -2.63 3.51 4.92
C LEU A 260 -1.95 2.68 6.01
N ASP A 261 -0.84 2.00 5.65
CA ASP A 261 -0.04 1.18 6.57
C ASP A 261 0.45 1.94 7.81
N GLY A 262 0.72 3.24 7.65
CA GLY A 262 1.14 4.13 8.74
C GLY A 262 0.08 4.24 9.84
N GLN A 263 -1.21 4.02 9.55
CA GLN A 263 -2.23 3.89 10.58
C GLN A 263 -1.96 2.69 11.47
N GLN A 264 -1.81 1.51 10.87
CA GLN A 264 -1.59 0.27 11.62
C GLN A 264 -0.28 0.31 12.41
N ALA A 265 0.77 0.90 11.84
CA ALA A 265 2.05 1.09 12.53
C ALA A 265 1.92 2.05 13.73
N LEU A 266 1.20 3.16 13.59
CA LEU A 266 0.95 4.11 14.67
C LEU A 266 0.12 3.50 15.80
N GLU A 267 -0.95 2.78 15.44
CA GLU A 267 -1.80 2.06 16.39
C GLU A 267 -1.01 0.97 17.14
N ALA A 268 -0.18 0.20 16.43
CA ALA A 268 0.70 -0.78 17.05
C ALA A 268 1.65 -0.11 18.06
N LEU A 269 2.27 1.00 17.68
CA LEU A 269 3.24 1.71 18.52
C LEU A 269 2.62 2.28 19.79
N LEU A 270 1.43 2.88 19.70
CA LEU A 270 0.84 3.68 20.78
C LEU A 270 -0.25 2.96 21.58
N LEU A 271 -0.93 1.96 21.00
CA LEU A 271 -2.09 1.31 21.62
C LEU A 271 -1.80 -0.14 22.05
N ARG A 272 -0.90 -0.86 21.38
CA ARG A 272 -0.63 -2.27 21.71
C ARG A 272 0.41 -2.42 22.82
N PRO A 273 0.26 -3.35 23.77
CA PRO A 273 1.27 -3.62 24.79
C PRO A 273 2.54 -4.25 24.18
N LEU A 274 3.66 -4.15 24.92
CA LEU A 274 4.96 -4.71 24.50
C LEU A 274 4.97 -6.24 24.48
N LYS A 275 4.27 -6.88 25.43
CA LYS A 275 4.14 -8.34 25.48
C LYS A 275 2.95 -8.79 24.62
N PRO A 276 3.12 -9.81 23.75
CA PRO A 276 1.98 -10.49 23.14
C PRO A 276 1.10 -11.09 24.23
N GLN A 277 -0.22 -11.08 24.01
CA GLN A 277 -1.08 -12.06 24.64
C GLN A 277 -0.73 -13.40 23.98
N GLU A 278 -0.38 -14.42 24.76
CA GLU A 278 0.03 -15.71 24.20
C GLU A 278 -1.11 -16.28 23.34
N LEU A 279 -0.81 -16.61 22.08
CA LEU A 279 -1.76 -17.31 21.21
C LEU A 279 -2.10 -18.66 21.87
N PRO A 280 -3.37 -19.07 21.97
CA PRO A 280 -3.82 -20.19 22.80
C PRO A 280 -3.44 -21.60 22.28
N GLU A 281 -2.36 -21.75 21.52
CA GLU A 281 -1.92 -23.05 20.97
C GLU A 281 -0.98 -23.84 21.92
N GLN A 282 -0.73 -23.35 23.14
CA GLN A 282 0.13 -24.03 24.14
C GLN A 282 -0.51 -24.18 25.54
N ALA A 283 -1.77 -23.80 25.71
CA ALA A 283 -2.44 -23.87 27.02
C ALA A 283 -3.03 -25.27 27.36
N GLU A 284 -3.12 -26.20 26.40
CA GLU A 284 -3.74 -27.52 26.64
C GLU A 284 -2.85 -28.56 27.36
N ALA A 285 -1.65 -28.20 27.80
CA ALA A 285 -0.80 -29.13 28.55
C ALA A 285 -0.73 -28.89 30.07
N GLN A 286 -1.31 -27.82 30.63
CA GLN A 286 -1.18 -27.52 32.06
C GLN A 286 -2.39 -26.76 32.65
N HIS A 287 -3.46 -27.46 33.01
CA HIS A 287 -4.08 -27.39 34.35
C HIS A 287 -5.37 -28.21 34.41
N GLY A 288 -5.31 -29.35 35.09
CA GLY A 288 -6.42 -29.80 35.91
C GLY A 288 -6.37 -29.02 37.23
N GLY A 289 -7.50 -28.47 37.69
CA GLY A 289 -7.57 -27.79 38.97
C GLY A 289 -8.80 -26.89 39.11
N SER A 290 -9.67 -27.29 40.02
CA SER A 290 -10.98 -26.73 40.39
C SER A 290 -10.99 -25.29 40.94
N ASP A 291 -12.17 -24.68 40.85
CA ASP A 291 -12.78 -23.65 41.72
C ASP A 291 -12.08 -22.30 41.97
N SER A 292 -12.73 -21.21 41.55
CA SER A 292 -13.60 -20.39 42.42
C SER A 292 -13.93 -19.02 41.82
N SER A 293 -15.12 -18.54 42.15
CA SER A 293 -15.79 -17.28 41.82
C SER A 293 -14.98 -16.02 42.10
N VAL A 294 -14.94 -15.06 41.16
CA VAL A 294 -14.84 -13.62 41.45
C VAL A 294 -15.54 -12.80 40.33
N ASP A 295 -16.59 -12.11 40.76
CA ASP A 295 -17.12 -10.80 40.36
C ASP A 295 -17.00 -10.31 38.92
N GLY A 296 -18.18 -10.15 38.32
CA GLY A 296 -18.39 -9.32 37.15
C GLY A 296 -18.21 -7.84 37.50
N ASP A 297 -17.10 -7.27 37.05
CA ASP A 297 -16.97 -5.83 36.92
C ASP A 297 -17.12 -5.43 35.46
N SER A 298 -18.00 -4.47 35.25
CA SER A 298 -18.49 -4.03 33.95
C SER A 298 -17.37 -3.53 33.03
N MET A 299 -17.08 -4.29 31.98
CA MET A 299 -16.16 -3.92 30.91
C MET A 299 -16.76 -2.78 30.06
N ALA A 300 -16.56 -1.53 30.48
CA ALA A 300 -16.76 -0.38 29.60
C ALA A 300 -15.77 -0.50 28.42
N PRO A 301 -16.22 -0.27 27.16
CA PRO A 301 -15.37 -0.50 26.00
C PRO A 301 -14.15 0.43 26.02
N ALA A 302 -12.98 -0.13 25.72
CA ALA A 302 -11.66 0.51 25.72
C ALA A 302 -11.48 1.67 24.70
N SER A 303 -12.56 2.30 24.23
CA SER A 303 -12.57 3.34 23.20
C SER A 303 -12.16 4.74 23.68
N ASN A 304 -11.99 4.93 25.00
CA ASN A 304 -11.92 6.26 25.64
C ASN A 304 -10.59 6.61 26.35
N SER A 305 -9.51 5.86 26.11
CA SER A 305 -8.19 6.24 26.67
C SER A 305 -7.64 7.51 26.00
N SER A 306 -6.94 8.36 26.77
CA SER A 306 -6.28 9.56 26.21
C SER A 306 -5.32 9.23 25.06
N LYS A 307 -4.71 8.05 25.08
CA LYS A 307 -3.87 7.54 23.98
C LYS A 307 -4.67 7.27 22.71
N ALA A 308 -5.82 6.60 22.82
CA ALA A 308 -6.69 6.36 21.66
C ALA A 308 -7.22 7.65 21.04
N ARG A 309 -7.53 8.67 21.87
CA ARG A 309 -7.88 10.01 21.38
C ARG A 309 -6.73 10.68 20.63
N ALA A 310 -5.51 10.61 21.17
CA ALA A 310 -4.32 11.17 20.52
C ALA A 310 -4.05 10.50 19.17
N VAL A 311 -4.10 9.16 19.10
CA VAL A 311 -3.93 8.42 17.83
C VAL A 311 -4.96 8.86 16.81
N ARG A 312 -6.24 8.90 17.17
CA ARG A 312 -7.30 9.38 16.27
C ARG A 312 -7.01 10.79 15.78
N TRP A 313 -6.65 11.71 16.67
CA TRP A 313 -6.34 13.09 16.27
C TRP A 313 -5.17 13.16 15.28
N ILE A 314 -4.09 12.40 15.51
CA ILE A 314 -2.94 12.32 14.60
C ILE A 314 -3.39 11.82 13.22
N LEU A 315 -4.23 10.78 13.15
CA LEU A 315 -4.72 10.23 11.89
C LEU A 315 -5.61 11.23 11.12
N HIS A 316 -6.46 11.98 11.82
CA HIS A 316 -7.29 13.02 11.19
C HIS A 316 -6.41 14.15 10.66
N ALA A 317 -5.43 14.61 11.45
CA ALA A 317 -4.49 15.64 11.03
C ALA A 317 -3.65 15.20 9.82
N GLY A 318 -3.12 13.97 9.84
CA GLY A 318 -2.39 13.39 8.73
C GLY A 318 -3.23 13.25 7.46
N THR A 319 -4.47 12.77 7.59
CA THR A 319 -5.41 12.66 6.47
C THR A 319 -5.76 14.03 5.88
N GLY A 320 -5.98 15.04 6.73
CA GLY A 320 -6.20 16.42 6.30
C GLY A 320 -5.00 17.02 5.57
N LEU A 321 -3.77 16.79 6.08
CA LEU A 321 -2.53 17.21 5.42
C LEU A 321 -2.38 16.55 4.04
N TYR A 322 -2.59 15.25 3.96
CA TYR A 322 -2.49 14.48 2.72
C TYR A 322 -3.50 14.98 1.67
N ALA A 323 -4.76 15.15 2.08
CA ALA A 323 -5.82 15.68 1.22
C ALA A 323 -5.52 17.12 0.75
N ALA A 324 -5.01 17.98 1.62
CA ALA A 324 -4.65 19.36 1.27
C ALA A 324 -3.51 19.40 0.22
N VAL A 325 -2.47 18.58 0.40
CA VAL A 325 -1.36 18.49 -0.57
C VAL A 325 -1.86 18.02 -1.93
N LEU A 326 -2.72 17.00 -1.96
CA LEU A 326 -3.33 16.51 -3.21
C LEU A 326 -4.22 17.57 -3.86
N MET A 327 -5.09 18.22 -3.09
CA MET A 327 -6.01 19.24 -3.61
C MET A 327 -5.24 20.45 -4.19
N LEU A 328 -4.21 20.92 -3.49
CA LEU A 328 -3.37 22.02 -3.98
C LEU A 328 -2.57 21.64 -5.24
N HIS A 329 -2.12 20.39 -5.35
CA HIS A 329 -1.52 19.89 -6.60
C HIS A 329 -2.53 19.93 -7.74
N VAL A 330 -3.76 19.44 -7.53
CA VAL A 330 -4.82 19.47 -8.54
C VAL A 330 -5.15 20.90 -8.98
N LEU A 331 -5.27 21.84 -8.03
CA LEU A 331 -5.57 23.24 -8.31
C LEU A 331 -4.44 23.96 -9.07
N ARG A 332 -3.18 23.59 -8.84
CA ARG A 332 -2.02 24.17 -9.56
C ARG A 332 -1.76 23.58 -10.94
N MET A 333 -2.38 22.45 -11.26
CA MET A 333 -2.30 21.87 -12.60
C MET A 333 -3.29 22.50 -13.58
N GLN A 334 -4.07 23.50 -13.14
CA GLN A 334 -4.92 24.36 -13.96
C GLN A 334 -4.18 25.64 -14.33
#